data_AF-A0A7N0UZQ4-F1
#
_entry.id   AF-A0A7N0UZQ4-F1
#
_cell.length_a   1.000
_cell.length_b   1.000
_cell.length_c   1.000
_cell.angle_alpha   90.00
_cell.angle_beta   90.00
_cell.angle_gamma   90.00
#
_symmetry.space_group_name_H-M   'P 1'
#
loop_
_entity.id
_entity.type
_entity.pdbx_description
1 polymer ?
#
loop_
_entity_poly.entity_id
_entity_poly.type
_entity_poly.pdbx_seq_one_letter_code
_entity_poly.pdbx_strand_id
1 'polypeptide(L)'
;MPASASGSSTPPFFMPEHTSCSSWPKFATPEHDITATVRKQNLYRAAHRGDWKATIDILSQDSTLRNAELNGESATALHVAVGTGKAIHYVEELVKGMRPMDLEKKDRNGQTPLMIAAIIGNIEAAKLLVRRNQGLLYLCGNKGLLPVHIAAQYGQKDMLLYLLKVTRSDDPSRPYASKSGAQLLHYIIQAEFYDVATSLVSKYPELIDESYTISHSVTPPLTVLATNPSAFQRYIHQMANQQ
;
A
#
# COMPACT_ATOMS: atom_id res chain seq x y z
N MET A 1 -59.96 28.06 12.99
CA MET A 1 -59.69 29.45 12.55
C MET A 1 -58.17 29.65 12.52
N PRO A 2 -57.52 30.34 11.56
CA PRO A 2 -57.82 30.70 10.15
C PRO A 2 -57.17 29.68 9.17
N ALA A 3 -57.47 29.55 7.87
CA ALA A 3 -57.49 30.44 6.69
C ALA A 3 -56.10 30.74 6.07
N SER A 4 -55.80 30.13 4.91
CA SER A 4 -55.35 30.78 3.66
C SER A 4 -54.83 29.74 2.67
N ALA A 5 -55.62 29.52 1.61
CA ALA A 5 -55.21 28.84 0.39
C ALA A 5 -54.80 29.92 -0.62
N SER A 6 -53.65 29.76 -1.27
CA SER A 6 -53.25 30.56 -2.44
C SER A 6 -53.02 29.61 -3.61
N GLY A 7 -54.01 29.55 -4.50
CA GLY A 7 -53.82 29.07 -5.86
C GLY A 7 -53.09 30.12 -6.69
N SER A 8 -52.16 29.68 -7.52
CA SER A 8 -51.60 30.49 -8.60
C SER A 8 -51.96 29.84 -9.93
N SER A 9 -52.84 30.52 -10.64
CA SER A 9 -53.32 30.26 -11.99
C SER A 9 -52.36 30.80 -13.06
N THR A 10 -52.21 29.98 -14.11
CA THR A 10 -52.01 30.31 -15.55
C THR A 10 -50.65 30.91 -15.98
N PRO A 11 -50.21 30.81 -17.27
CA PRO A 11 -51.00 30.55 -18.50
C PRO A 11 -50.37 29.55 -19.50
N PRO A 12 -51.01 29.31 -20.67
CA PRO A 12 -50.68 28.21 -21.57
C PRO A 12 -49.58 28.54 -22.58
N PHE A 13 -49.05 27.45 -23.14
CA PHE A 13 -48.27 27.30 -24.37
C PHE A 13 -48.30 28.51 -25.32
N PHE A 14 -47.14 29.13 -25.53
CA PHE A 14 -46.90 30.08 -26.61
C PHE A 14 -45.75 29.53 -27.46
N MET A 15 -46.07 28.98 -28.63
CA MET A 15 -45.08 28.64 -29.65
C MET A 15 -45.05 29.77 -30.67
N PRO A 16 -43.91 30.44 -30.91
CA PRO A 16 -43.70 31.17 -32.15
C PRO A 16 -43.28 30.17 -33.23
N GLU A 17 -44.11 30.01 -34.25
CA GLU A 17 -43.68 29.46 -35.53
C GLU A 17 -42.74 30.46 -36.22
N HIS A 18 -41.74 29.91 -36.92
CA HIS A 18 -40.79 30.59 -37.79
C HIS A 18 -39.72 31.46 -37.10
N THR A 19 -38.55 30.88 -36.85
CA THR A 19 -37.24 31.49 -37.21
C THR A 19 -36.13 30.45 -37.08
N SER A 20 -35.33 30.34 -38.16
CA SER A 20 -34.03 29.67 -38.32
C SER A 20 -33.45 28.92 -37.10
N CYS A 21 -33.44 27.58 -37.20
CA CYS A 21 -32.73 26.69 -36.29
C CYS A 21 -31.21 26.75 -36.54
N SER A 22 -30.53 27.80 -36.06
CA SER A 22 -29.07 27.89 -36.15
C SER A 22 -28.45 28.82 -35.10
N SER A 23 -28.72 28.59 -33.82
CA SER A 23 -27.83 29.01 -32.70
C SER A 23 -28.50 28.78 -31.35
N TRP A 24 -28.55 27.53 -30.90
CA TRP A 24 -28.67 27.27 -29.46
C TRP A 24 -27.28 26.98 -28.91
N PRO A 25 -26.87 27.59 -27.78
CA PRO A 25 -25.66 27.19 -27.11
C PRO A 25 -25.85 25.73 -26.69
N LYS A 26 -24.99 24.84 -27.19
CA LYS A 26 -24.95 23.45 -26.76
C LYS A 26 -24.77 23.46 -25.24
N PHE A 27 -25.83 23.13 -24.50
CA PHE A 27 -25.71 22.78 -23.09
C PHE A 27 -24.70 21.63 -23.04
N ALA A 28 -23.51 21.90 -22.52
CA ALA A 28 -22.53 20.87 -22.23
C ALA A 28 -23.18 19.95 -21.18
N THR A 29 -23.68 18.82 -21.63
CA THR A 29 -24.02 17.72 -20.74
C THR A 29 -22.74 17.32 -20.00
N PRO A 30 -22.84 16.82 -18.76
CA PRO A 30 -21.70 16.23 -18.10
C PRO A 30 -21.36 14.91 -18.82
N GLU A 31 -20.67 15.00 -19.95
CA GLU A 31 -19.84 13.94 -20.52
C GLU A 31 -18.66 13.70 -19.55
N HIS A 32 -18.97 13.27 -18.33
CA HIS A 32 -17.98 12.68 -17.45
C HIS A 32 -17.53 11.37 -18.10
N ASP A 33 -16.56 11.52 -19.01
CA ASP A 33 -15.61 10.56 -19.55
C ASP A 33 -15.96 9.07 -19.39
N ILE A 34 -17.04 8.65 -20.05
CA ILE A 34 -17.39 7.23 -20.19
C ILE A 34 -16.19 6.47 -20.78
N THR A 35 -15.42 7.12 -21.66
CA THR A 35 -14.24 6.52 -22.29
C THR A 35 -13.09 6.29 -21.32
N ALA A 36 -12.73 7.22 -20.44
CA ALA A 36 -11.68 7.00 -19.44
C ALA A 36 -12.11 6.01 -18.36
N THR A 37 -13.38 6.00 -17.97
CA THR A 37 -13.90 4.99 -17.04
C THR A 37 -13.76 3.58 -17.63
N VAL A 38 -14.13 3.43 -18.91
CA VAL A 38 -13.95 2.17 -19.66
C VAL A 38 -12.46 1.82 -19.82
N ARG A 39 -11.59 2.78 -20.13
CA ARG A 39 -10.13 2.55 -20.23
C ARG A 39 -9.52 2.08 -18.91
N LYS A 40 -9.86 2.72 -17.79
CA LYS A 40 -9.42 2.30 -16.43
C LYS A 40 -9.90 0.89 -16.11
N GLN A 41 -11.17 0.59 -16.40
CA GLN A 41 -11.75 -0.74 -16.18
C GLN A 41 -11.06 -1.81 -17.05
N ASN A 42 -10.76 -1.50 -18.31
CA ASN A 42 -10.06 -2.41 -19.22
C ASN A 42 -8.62 -2.64 -18.76
N LEU A 43 -7.92 -1.58 -18.36
CA LEU A 43 -6.58 -1.65 -17.80
C LEU A 43 -6.55 -2.51 -16.52
N TYR A 44 -7.50 -2.29 -15.61
CA TYR A 44 -7.66 -3.11 -14.41
C TYR A 44 -7.85 -4.59 -14.75
N ARG A 45 -8.78 -4.92 -15.65
CA ARG A 45 -9.07 -6.30 -16.04
C ARG A 45 -7.87 -6.99 -16.69
N ALA A 46 -7.14 -6.28 -17.54
CA ALA A 46 -5.92 -6.79 -18.17
C ALA A 46 -4.84 -7.07 -17.11
N ALA A 47 -4.55 -6.09 -16.25
CA ALA A 47 -3.57 -6.21 -15.17
C ALA A 47 -3.94 -7.34 -14.19
N HIS A 48 -5.21 -7.42 -13.76
CA HIS A 48 -5.68 -8.44 -12.82
C HIS A 48 -5.63 -9.86 -13.41
N ARG A 49 -5.87 -10.02 -14.71
CA ARG A 49 -5.72 -11.32 -15.40
C ARG A 49 -4.27 -11.68 -15.68
N GLY A 50 -3.33 -10.76 -15.44
CA GLY A 50 -1.92 -10.93 -15.81
C GLY A 50 -1.67 -10.79 -17.31
N ASP A 51 -2.60 -10.23 -18.08
CA ASP A 51 -2.39 -9.88 -19.49
C ASP A 51 -1.64 -8.55 -19.57
N TRP A 52 -0.36 -8.63 -19.27
CA TRP A 52 0.50 -7.47 -19.19
C TRP A 52 0.86 -6.91 -20.56
N LYS A 53 0.76 -7.69 -21.62
CA LYS A 53 0.92 -7.18 -22.99
C LYS A 53 -0.18 -6.18 -23.29
N ALA A 54 -1.44 -6.58 -23.09
CA ALA A 54 -2.57 -5.66 -23.24
C ALA A 54 -2.48 -4.46 -22.27
N THR A 55 -1.99 -4.70 -21.04
CA THR A 55 -1.77 -3.62 -20.05
C THR A 55 -0.78 -2.58 -20.56
N ILE A 56 0.37 -3.01 -21.08
CA ILE A 56 1.40 -2.10 -21.62
C ILE A 56 0.89 -1.41 -22.89
N ASP A 57 0.17 -2.10 -23.77
CA ASP A 57 -0.42 -1.49 -24.97
C ASP A 57 -1.40 -0.37 -24.61
N ILE A 58 -2.25 -0.58 -23.60
CA ILE A 58 -3.17 0.45 -23.08
C ILE A 58 -2.39 1.63 -22.46
N LEU A 59 -1.34 1.36 -21.70
CA LEU A 59 -0.50 2.41 -21.07
C LEU A 59 0.35 3.19 -22.08
N SER A 60 0.72 2.58 -23.19
CA SER A 60 1.42 3.24 -24.30
C SER A 60 0.50 4.18 -25.07
N GLN A 61 -0.79 3.85 -25.18
CA GLN A 61 -1.80 4.72 -25.79
C GLN A 61 -2.16 5.88 -24.85
N ASP A 62 -2.20 5.64 -23.54
CA ASP A 62 -2.53 6.65 -22.55
C ASP A 62 -1.62 6.55 -21.31
N SER A 63 -0.57 7.38 -21.32
CA SER A 63 0.40 7.44 -20.23
C SER A 63 -0.18 7.98 -18.93
N THR A 64 -1.32 8.69 -18.96
CA THR A 64 -1.96 9.25 -17.76
C THR A 64 -2.51 8.15 -16.84
N LEU A 65 -2.83 6.99 -17.41
CA LEU A 65 -3.38 5.84 -16.68
C LEU A 65 -2.35 5.13 -15.79
N ARG A 66 -1.05 5.41 -15.98
CA ARG A 66 0.04 4.77 -15.23
C ARG A 66 -0.10 4.98 -13.71
N ASN A 67 -0.60 6.15 -13.32
CA ASN A 67 -0.81 6.56 -11.92
C ASN A 67 -2.30 6.64 -11.55
N ALA A 68 -3.19 6.19 -12.44
CA ALA A 68 -4.62 6.25 -12.20
C ALA A 68 -5.06 5.16 -11.21
N GLU A 69 -6.05 5.51 -10.40
CA GLU A 69 -6.80 4.57 -9.58
C GLU A 69 -7.69 3.72 -10.49
N LEU A 70 -7.46 2.40 -10.45
CA LEU A 70 -8.05 1.45 -11.39
C LEU A 70 -9.35 0.82 -10.87
N ASN A 71 -9.55 0.81 -9.55
CA ASN A 71 -10.67 0.17 -8.89
C ASN A 71 -11.13 0.96 -7.64
N GLY A 72 -12.20 0.51 -6.99
CA GLY A 72 -12.69 1.08 -5.74
C GLY A 72 -11.78 0.88 -4.51
N GLU A 73 -10.59 0.29 -4.71
CA GLU A 73 -9.54 0.18 -3.71
C GLU A 73 -8.42 1.20 -3.96
N SER A 74 -8.61 2.15 -4.88
CA SER A 74 -7.60 3.13 -5.26
C SER A 74 -6.27 2.50 -5.70
N ALA A 75 -6.30 1.24 -6.15
CA ALA A 75 -5.11 0.52 -6.57
C ALA A 75 -4.66 1.00 -7.96
N THR A 76 -3.36 1.23 -8.12
CA THR A 76 -2.75 1.53 -9.43
C THR A 76 -2.36 0.24 -10.15
N ALA A 77 -2.01 0.35 -11.45
CA ALA A 77 -1.51 -0.80 -12.22
C ALA A 77 -0.32 -1.49 -11.54
N LEU A 78 0.54 -0.71 -10.87
CA LEU A 78 1.69 -1.21 -10.14
C LEU A 78 1.29 -2.02 -8.89
N HIS A 79 0.27 -1.59 -8.14
CA HIS A 79 -0.24 -2.36 -7.00
C HIS A 79 -0.71 -3.74 -7.44
N VAL A 80 -1.50 -3.78 -8.52
CA VAL A 80 -2.00 -5.04 -9.09
C VAL A 80 -0.83 -5.90 -9.58
N ALA A 81 0.13 -5.32 -10.31
CA ALA A 81 1.28 -6.06 -10.84
C ALA A 81 2.11 -6.73 -9.74
N VAL A 82 2.44 -5.98 -8.68
CA VAL A 82 3.14 -6.54 -7.52
C VAL A 82 2.28 -7.59 -6.81
N GLY A 83 0.98 -7.31 -6.69
CA GLY A 83 -0.05 -8.17 -6.11
C GLY A 83 -0.16 -9.56 -6.74
N THR A 84 0.05 -9.66 -8.05
CA THR A 84 -0.04 -10.95 -8.76
C THR A 84 1.16 -11.87 -8.54
N GLY A 85 2.28 -11.36 -8.01
CA GLY A 85 3.48 -12.14 -7.66
C GLY A 85 4.30 -12.71 -8.84
N LYS A 86 3.71 -12.88 -10.03
CA LYS A 86 4.30 -13.61 -11.18
C LYS A 86 4.82 -12.70 -12.31
N ALA A 87 4.73 -11.39 -12.15
CA ALA A 87 4.84 -10.42 -13.23
C ALA A 87 6.11 -9.53 -13.16
N ILE A 88 7.26 -10.09 -12.79
CA ILE A 88 8.44 -9.27 -12.47
C ILE A 88 8.92 -8.37 -13.63
N HIS A 89 8.97 -8.92 -14.86
CA HIS A 89 9.34 -8.15 -16.06
C HIS A 89 8.41 -6.95 -16.27
N TYR A 90 7.13 -7.09 -15.93
CA TYR A 90 6.14 -6.04 -16.11
C TYR A 90 6.19 -5.01 -14.99
N VAL A 91 6.49 -5.42 -13.76
CA VAL A 91 6.83 -4.48 -12.67
C VAL A 91 8.02 -3.62 -13.11
N GLU A 92 9.04 -4.21 -13.73
CA GLU A 92 10.19 -3.47 -14.23
C GLU A 92 9.80 -2.44 -15.31
N GLU A 93 9.00 -2.83 -16.31
CA GLU A 93 8.53 -1.93 -17.37
C GLU A 93 7.60 -0.81 -16.86
N LEU A 94 6.73 -1.11 -15.90
CA LEU A 94 5.88 -0.11 -15.27
C LEU A 94 6.72 0.92 -14.52
N VAL A 95 7.69 0.45 -13.73
CA VAL A 95 8.55 1.30 -12.91
C VAL A 95 9.54 2.11 -13.76
N LYS A 96 9.98 1.61 -14.92
CA LYS A 96 10.85 2.37 -15.86
C LYS A 96 10.25 3.70 -16.31
N GLY A 97 8.93 3.73 -16.52
CA GLY A 97 8.21 4.95 -16.91
C GLY A 97 7.55 5.72 -15.76
N MET A 98 7.81 5.36 -14.50
CA MET A 98 7.27 6.06 -13.32
C MET A 98 8.34 6.93 -12.65
N ARG A 99 7.91 8.05 -12.06
CA ARG A 99 8.79 8.87 -11.20
C ARG A 99 8.85 8.27 -9.79
N PRO A 100 9.90 8.55 -8.99
CA PRO A 100 10.00 8.02 -7.63
C PRO A 100 8.77 8.29 -6.75
N MET A 101 8.18 9.49 -6.84
CA MET A 101 6.97 9.89 -6.10
C MET A 101 5.72 9.11 -6.52
N ASP A 102 5.68 8.60 -7.75
CA ASP A 102 4.53 7.83 -8.24
C ASP A 102 4.48 6.45 -7.55
N LEU A 103 5.63 5.94 -7.10
CA LEU A 103 5.74 4.69 -6.35
C LEU A 103 5.24 4.81 -4.90
N GLU A 104 5.08 6.03 -4.39
CA GLU A 104 4.64 6.31 -3.02
C GLU A 104 3.11 6.31 -2.89
N LYS A 105 2.40 6.20 -4.02
CA LYS A 105 0.94 6.13 -4.04
C LYS A 105 0.45 4.99 -3.17
N LYS A 106 -0.56 5.29 -2.35
CA LYS A 106 -1.20 4.35 -1.44
C LYS A 106 -2.53 3.89 -2.00
N ASP A 107 -2.83 2.62 -1.84
CA ASP A 107 -4.18 2.09 -2.02
C ASP A 107 -5.13 2.54 -0.90
N ARG A 108 -6.38 2.10 -0.94
CA ARG A 108 -7.42 2.40 0.05
C ARG A 108 -7.06 1.92 1.46
N ASN A 109 -6.21 0.91 1.59
CA ASN A 109 -5.71 0.41 2.87
C ASN A 109 -4.47 1.18 3.36
N GLY A 110 -4.06 2.22 2.61
CA GLY A 110 -2.86 3.00 2.87
C GLY A 110 -1.59 2.30 2.41
N GLN A 111 -1.69 1.16 1.71
CA GLN A 111 -0.54 0.33 1.35
C GLN A 111 0.15 0.88 0.12
N THR A 112 1.47 1.01 0.16
CA THR A 112 2.27 1.27 -1.03
C THR A 112 2.54 -0.03 -1.79
N PRO A 113 2.99 0.02 -3.05
CA PRO A 113 3.39 -1.18 -3.78
C PRO A 113 4.46 -2.00 -3.05
N LEU A 114 5.38 -1.35 -2.31
CA LEU A 114 6.39 -2.07 -1.50
C LEU A 114 5.74 -2.83 -0.33
N MET A 115 4.70 -2.28 0.28
CA MET A 115 3.95 -2.98 1.31
C MET A 115 3.20 -4.18 0.76
N ILE A 116 2.59 -4.07 -0.43
CA ILE A 116 1.98 -5.21 -1.11
C ILE A 116 3.02 -6.30 -1.40
N ALA A 117 4.22 -5.92 -1.86
CA ALA A 117 5.33 -6.86 -2.02
C ALA A 117 5.68 -7.54 -0.68
N ALA A 118 5.66 -6.79 0.42
CA ALA A 118 5.95 -7.29 1.76
C ALA A 118 4.88 -8.26 2.30
N ILE A 119 3.60 -8.05 1.97
CA ILE A 119 2.50 -8.99 2.31
C ILE A 119 2.71 -10.34 1.62
N ILE A 120 3.03 -10.29 0.33
CA ILE A 120 3.10 -11.48 -0.53
C ILE A 120 4.45 -12.20 -0.41
N GLY A 121 5.50 -11.50 0.02
CA GLY A 121 6.87 -12.00 0.01
C GLY A 121 7.55 -11.89 -1.37
N ASN A 122 7.09 -10.97 -2.23
CA ASN A 122 7.68 -10.79 -3.57
C ASN A 122 8.99 -9.98 -3.52
N ILE A 123 10.09 -10.67 -3.19
CA ILE A 123 11.41 -10.07 -2.98
C ILE A 123 11.93 -9.37 -4.25
N GLU A 124 11.71 -9.94 -5.42
CA GLU A 124 12.22 -9.36 -6.67
C GLU A 124 11.53 -8.02 -6.98
N ALA A 125 10.22 -7.93 -6.77
CA ALA A 125 9.51 -6.66 -6.89
C ALA A 125 10.00 -5.64 -5.85
N ALA A 126 10.19 -6.07 -4.59
CA ALA A 126 10.71 -5.20 -3.54
C ALA A 126 12.14 -4.68 -3.87
N LYS A 127 13.00 -5.51 -4.46
CA LYS A 127 14.32 -5.11 -4.96
C LYS A 127 14.22 -4.00 -6.01
N LEU A 128 13.34 -4.16 -7.00
CA LEU A 128 13.15 -3.14 -8.05
C LEU A 128 12.64 -1.82 -7.48
N LEU A 129 11.64 -1.88 -6.58
CA LEU A 129 11.03 -0.71 -5.97
C LEU A 129 12.02 0.07 -5.09
N VAL A 130 12.74 -0.63 -4.20
CA VAL A 130 13.70 0.02 -3.29
C VAL A 130 14.89 0.62 -4.05
N ARG A 131 15.38 -0.03 -5.12
CA ARG A 131 16.43 0.54 -5.98
C ARG A 131 16.00 1.86 -6.62
N ARG A 132 14.70 2.01 -6.90
CA ARG A 132 14.13 3.18 -7.56
C ARG A 132 13.76 4.29 -6.58
N ASN A 133 13.29 3.93 -5.40
CA ASN A 133 13.00 4.88 -4.34
C ASN A 133 13.20 4.22 -2.95
N GLN A 134 14.29 4.57 -2.27
CA GLN A 134 14.56 4.09 -0.91
C GLN A 134 13.59 4.69 0.12
N GLY A 135 12.96 5.84 -0.17
CA GLY A 135 11.98 6.49 0.70
C GLY A 135 10.76 5.60 0.99
N LEU A 136 10.47 4.63 0.13
CA LEU A 136 9.39 3.65 0.32
C LEU A 136 9.52 2.83 1.62
N LEU A 137 10.74 2.68 2.14
CA LEU A 137 11.02 1.96 3.39
C LEU A 137 10.45 2.68 4.62
N TYR A 138 10.21 3.99 4.52
CA TYR A 138 9.81 4.87 5.63
C TYR A 138 8.33 5.24 5.60
N LEU A 139 7.63 4.90 4.53
CA LEU A 139 6.19 5.16 4.43
C LEU A 139 5.42 4.15 5.29
N CYS A 140 4.41 4.63 5.99
CA CYS A 140 3.53 3.79 6.80
C CYS A 140 2.10 3.73 6.22
N GLY A 141 1.46 2.56 6.35
CA GLY A 141 0.07 2.38 5.93
C GLY A 141 -0.92 2.98 6.92
N ASN A 142 -2.22 2.77 6.70
CA ASN A 142 -3.27 3.34 7.58
C ASN A 142 -3.17 2.86 9.04
N LYS A 143 -2.53 1.72 9.28
CA LYS A 143 -2.27 1.16 10.61
C LYS A 143 -0.96 1.66 11.24
N GLY A 144 -0.27 2.62 10.62
CA GLY A 144 1.07 3.05 11.05
C GLY A 144 2.16 2.01 10.82
N LEU A 145 1.88 0.93 10.08
CA LEU A 145 2.85 -0.14 9.82
C LEU A 145 3.75 0.19 8.62
N LEU A 146 5.05 -0.02 8.81
CA LEU A 146 6.08 0.05 7.79
C LEU A 146 6.14 -1.27 7.00
N PRO A 147 6.77 -1.28 5.81
CA PRO A 147 6.96 -2.52 5.05
C PRO A 147 7.65 -3.63 5.86
N VAL A 148 8.59 -3.28 6.74
CA VAL A 148 9.29 -4.24 7.61
C VAL A 148 8.36 -4.89 8.64
N HIS A 149 7.43 -4.14 9.22
CA HIS A 149 6.43 -4.69 10.14
C HIS A 149 5.49 -5.63 9.42
N ILE A 150 5.08 -5.26 8.20
CA ILE A 150 4.17 -6.07 7.38
C ILE A 150 4.84 -7.40 7.04
N ALA A 151 6.10 -7.40 6.62
CA ALA A 151 6.83 -8.64 6.35
C ALA A 151 6.88 -9.56 7.58
N ALA A 152 7.13 -9.00 8.77
CA ALA A 152 7.10 -9.78 10.02
C ALA A 152 5.69 -10.29 10.35
N GLN A 153 4.66 -9.43 10.27
CA GLN A 153 3.27 -9.75 10.57
C GLN A 153 2.72 -10.87 9.68
N TYR A 154 3.10 -10.88 8.40
CA TYR A 154 2.64 -11.88 7.43
C TYR A 154 3.56 -13.10 7.33
N GLY A 155 4.56 -13.22 8.21
CA GLY A 155 5.45 -14.39 8.24
C GLY A 155 6.41 -14.49 7.04
N GLN A 156 6.70 -13.37 6.37
CA GLN A 156 7.57 -13.34 5.19
C GLN A 156 9.04 -13.17 5.61
N LYS A 157 9.65 -14.23 6.14
CA LYS A 157 11.01 -14.19 6.74
C LYS A 157 12.09 -13.66 5.79
N ASP A 158 12.14 -14.17 4.56
CA ASP A 158 13.17 -13.76 3.59
C ASP A 158 13.00 -12.30 3.15
N MET A 159 11.76 -11.85 3.02
CA MET A 159 11.44 -10.45 2.77
C MET A 159 11.85 -9.56 3.96
N LEU A 160 11.56 -10.00 5.19
CA LEU A 160 11.95 -9.30 6.40
C LEU A 160 13.48 -9.13 6.45
N LEU A 161 14.24 -10.21 6.21
CA LEU A 161 15.70 -10.17 6.15
C LEU A 161 16.20 -9.22 5.06
N TYR A 162 15.58 -9.24 3.87
CA TYR A 162 15.90 -8.31 2.80
C TYR A 162 15.66 -6.85 3.23
N LEU A 163 14.49 -6.55 3.80
CA LEU A 163 14.13 -5.20 4.25
C LEU A 163 15.06 -4.70 5.37
N LEU A 164 15.40 -5.56 6.34
CA LEU A 164 16.35 -5.24 7.40
C LEU A 164 17.75 -4.96 6.86
N LYS A 165 18.18 -5.70 5.82
CA LYS A 165 19.49 -5.52 5.18
C LYS A 165 19.59 -4.22 4.38
N VAL A 166 18.53 -3.86 3.65
CA VAL A 166 18.54 -2.63 2.82
C VAL A 166 18.24 -1.37 3.62
N THR A 167 17.58 -1.51 4.75
CA THR A 167 17.44 -0.42 5.72
C THR A 167 18.79 -0.22 6.38
N ARG A 168 19.36 0.99 6.32
CA ARG A 168 20.66 1.30 6.92
C ARG A 168 20.55 1.11 8.43
N SER A 169 20.99 -0.05 8.92
CA SER A 169 20.92 -0.45 10.33
C SER A 169 21.60 0.59 11.23
N ASP A 170 22.64 1.24 10.72
CA ASP A 170 23.51 2.10 11.52
C ASP A 170 22.99 3.55 11.61
N ASP A 171 21.84 3.83 10.98
CA ASP A 171 21.20 5.15 11.05
C ASP A 171 20.32 5.25 12.31
N PRO A 172 20.55 6.22 13.22
CA PRO A 172 19.64 6.49 14.33
C PRO A 172 18.22 6.85 13.86
N SER A 173 18.05 7.32 12.61
CA SER A 173 16.77 7.58 11.96
C SER A 173 16.16 6.34 11.28
N ARG A 174 16.63 5.12 11.58
CA ARG A 174 16.04 3.89 11.03
C ARG A 174 14.52 3.87 11.25
N PRO A 175 13.74 3.37 10.28
CA PRO A 175 12.28 3.45 10.30
C PRO A 175 11.68 2.67 11.49
N TYR A 176 12.39 1.65 12.00
CA TYR A 176 11.99 0.86 13.17
C TYR A 176 12.75 1.25 14.46
N ALA A 177 13.04 2.53 14.67
CA ALA A 177 13.58 3.00 15.95
C ALA A 177 12.48 3.11 17.03
N SER A 178 12.88 3.00 18.29
CA SER A 178 12.00 3.17 19.45
C SER A 178 10.74 2.28 19.40
N LYS A 179 9.54 2.85 19.60
CA LYS A 179 8.26 2.13 19.67
C LYS A 179 7.99 1.29 18.44
N SER A 180 8.47 1.76 17.28
CA SER A 180 8.37 1.01 16.03
C SER A 180 9.25 -0.25 16.06
N GLY A 181 10.43 -0.17 16.67
CA GLY A 181 11.32 -1.31 16.85
C GLY A 181 10.77 -2.35 17.83
N ALA A 182 10.17 -1.89 18.93
CA ALA A 182 9.47 -2.79 19.85
C ALA A 182 8.29 -3.50 19.16
N GLN A 183 7.52 -2.76 18.34
CA GLN A 183 6.44 -3.33 17.55
C GLN A 183 6.94 -4.34 16.51
N LEU A 184 8.06 -4.06 15.85
CA LEU A 184 8.72 -5.01 14.95
C LEU A 184 9.11 -6.29 15.70
N LEU A 185 9.77 -6.16 16.86
CA LEU A 185 10.21 -7.28 17.67
C LEU A 185 9.03 -8.17 18.07
N HIS A 186 7.90 -7.58 18.46
CA HIS A 186 6.68 -8.34 18.73
C HIS A 186 6.22 -9.20 17.56
N TYR A 187 6.11 -8.63 16.36
CA TYR A 187 5.68 -9.41 15.19
C TYR A 187 6.67 -10.51 14.84
N ILE A 188 7.97 -10.26 14.99
CA ILE A 188 9.03 -11.26 14.77
C ILE A 188 8.89 -12.43 15.76
N ILE A 189 8.65 -12.14 17.05
CA ILE A 189 8.45 -13.17 18.07
C ILE A 189 7.17 -13.96 17.80
N GLN A 190 6.06 -13.28 17.46
CA GLN A 190 4.78 -13.91 17.14
C GLN A 190 4.89 -14.80 15.89
N ALA A 191 5.72 -14.42 14.92
CA ALA A 191 6.03 -15.20 13.72
C ALA A 191 7.11 -16.27 13.95
N GLU A 192 7.60 -16.44 15.18
CA GLU A 192 8.61 -17.42 15.58
C GLU A 192 9.99 -17.24 14.89
N PHE A 193 10.32 -16.02 14.47
CA PHE A 193 11.60 -15.67 13.85
C PHE A 193 12.67 -15.35 14.89
N TYR A 194 12.91 -16.28 15.81
CA TYR A 194 13.77 -16.08 16.98
C TYR A 194 15.22 -15.78 16.62
N ASP A 195 15.73 -16.32 15.52
CA ASP A 195 17.06 -16.01 15.00
C ASP A 195 17.18 -14.54 14.58
N VAL A 196 16.15 -14.01 13.93
CA VAL A 196 16.07 -12.60 13.56
C VAL A 196 15.87 -11.71 14.79
N ALA A 197 15.01 -12.12 15.72
CA ALA A 197 14.79 -11.41 16.99
C ALA A 197 16.10 -11.28 17.78
N THR A 198 16.82 -12.39 17.95
CA THR A 198 18.10 -12.46 18.65
C THR A 198 19.12 -11.56 17.95
N SER A 199 19.26 -11.66 16.63
CA SER A 199 20.18 -10.80 15.87
C SER A 199 19.83 -9.30 15.99
N LEU A 200 18.55 -8.94 16.10
CA LEU A 200 18.12 -7.56 16.21
C LEU A 200 18.40 -7.02 17.62
N VAL A 201 18.10 -7.79 18.66
CA VAL A 201 18.34 -7.43 20.06
C VAL A 201 19.84 -7.34 20.37
N SER A 202 20.66 -8.25 19.83
CA SER A 202 22.12 -8.15 19.97
C SER A 202 22.68 -6.86 19.39
N LYS A 203 22.04 -6.28 18.38
CA LYS A 203 22.42 -4.99 17.78
C LYS A 203 21.80 -3.78 18.47
N TYR A 204 20.57 -3.95 18.96
CA TYR A 204 19.76 -2.89 19.58
C TYR A 204 19.11 -3.37 20.88
N PRO A 205 19.87 -3.48 21.98
CA PRO A 205 19.35 -3.93 23.26
C PRO A 205 18.23 -3.02 23.80
N GLU A 206 18.20 -1.75 23.40
CA GLU A 206 17.21 -0.77 23.85
C GLU A 206 15.78 -1.11 23.45
N LEU A 207 15.59 -1.96 22.43
CA LEU A 207 14.26 -2.30 21.91
C LEU A 207 13.45 -3.21 22.83
N ILE A 208 14.07 -3.86 23.81
CA ILE A 208 13.42 -4.84 24.70
C ILE A 208 12.50 -4.14 25.72
N ASP A 209 13.00 -3.04 26.31
CA ASP A 209 12.35 -2.37 27.43
C ASP A 209 11.26 -1.39 26.98
N GLU A 210 11.18 -1.14 25.68
CA GLU A 210 10.21 -0.21 25.14
C GLU A 210 8.79 -0.79 25.10
N SER A 211 7.91 -0.17 25.86
CA SER A 211 6.48 -0.44 25.80
C SER A 211 5.86 0.20 24.56
N TYR A 212 4.99 -0.55 23.89
CA TYR A 212 4.25 -0.06 22.73
C TYR A 212 2.82 -0.60 22.75
N THR A 213 1.92 0.05 22.01
CA THR A 213 0.49 -0.27 21.98
C THR A 213 0.12 -1.03 20.72
N ILE A 214 -0.42 -2.25 20.86
CA ILE A 214 -1.17 -2.93 19.80
C ILE A 214 -2.63 -2.91 20.22
N SER A 215 -3.51 -2.33 19.40
CA SER A 215 -4.97 -2.47 19.55
C SER A 215 -5.48 -2.43 21.00
N HIS A 216 -5.08 -1.40 21.76
CA HIS A 216 -5.47 -1.13 23.16
C HIS A 216 -4.82 -1.97 24.28
N SER A 217 -3.88 -2.88 23.98
CA SER A 217 -3.01 -3.49 25.01
C SER A 217 -1.58 -2.97 24.89
N VAL A 218 -1.03 -2.49 26.00
CA VAL A 218 0.41 -2.27 26.13
C VAL A 218 1.05 -3.61 26.42
N THR A 219 1.81 -4.16 25.48
CA THR A 219 2.40 -5.49 25.64
C THR A 219 3.85 -5.43 25.23
N PRO A 220 4.80 -5.33 26.17
CA PRO A 220 6.22 -5.36 25.86
C PRO A 220 6.61 -6.63 25.08
N PRO A 221 7.58 -6.57 24.16
CA PRO A 221 8.07 -7.76 23.47
C PRO A 221 8.54 -8.86 24.44
N LEU A 222 9.09 -8.45 25.58
CA LEU A 222 9.50 -9.35 26.65
C LEU A 222 8.32 -10.16 27.24
N THR A 223 7.14 -9.55 27.37
CA THR A 223 5.94 -10.27 27.83
C THR A 223 5.56 -11.36 26.84
N VAL A 224 5.67 -11.10 25.53
CA VAL A 224 5.36 -12.09 24.49
C VAL A 224 6.36 -13.24 24.49
N LEU A 225 7.66 -12.96 24.67
CA LEU A 225 8.68 -13.99 24.89
C LEU A 225 8.37 -14.83 26.13
N ALA A 226 8.02 -14.19 27.25
CA ALA A 226 7.74 -14.87 28.51
C ALA A 226 6.47 -15.75 28.43
N THR A 227 5.49 -15.38 27.61
CA THR A 227 4.30 -16.21 27.37
C THR A 227 4.58 -17.47 26.54
N ASN A 228 5.77 -17.59 25.94
CA ASN A 228 6.14 -18.73 25.11
C ASN A 228 7.40 -19.45 25.66
N PRO A 229 7.23 -20.49 26.51
CA PRO A 229 8.33 -21.15 27.21
C PRO A 229 9.44 -21.70 26.30
N SER A 230 9.06 -22.22 25.13
CA SER A 230 10.01 -22.78 24.16
C SER A 230 10.83 -21.67 23.46
N ALA A 231 10.21 -20.53 23.19
CA ALA A 231 10.87 -19.34 22.67
C ALA A 231 11.87 -18.77 23.69
N PHE A 232 11.43 -18.63 24.94
CA PHE A 232 12.24 -18.13 26.05
C PHE A 232 13.47 -19.01 26.28
N GLN A 233 13.30 -20.33 26.28
CA GLN A 233 14.39 -21.29 26.45
C GLN A 233 15.41 -21.24 25.30
N ARG A 234 14.95 -21.12 24.05
CA ARG A 234 15.85 -20.97 22.87
C ARG A 234 16.59 -19.65 22.88
N TYR A 235 15.92 -18.56 23.25
CA TYR A 235 16.54 -17.25 23.38
C TYR A 235 17.65 -17.23 24.43
N ILE A 236 17.39 -17.78 25.63
CA ILE A 236 18.41 -17.92 26.69
C ILE A 236 19.59 -18.78 26.20
N HIS A 237 19.31 -19.91 25.56
CA HIS A 237 20.36 -20.81 25.07
C HIS A 237 21.21 -20.18 23.96
N GLN A 238 20.63 -19.37 23.07
CA GLN A 238 21.40 -18.62 22.07
C GLN A 238 22.25 -17.51 22.68
N MET A 239 21.73 -16.80 23.69
CA MET A 239 22.49 -15.79 24.43
C MET A 239 23.65 -16.40 25.22
N ALA A 240 23.45 -17.56 25.85
CA ALA A 240 24.48 -18.26 26.61
C ALA A 240 25.63 -18.80 25.75
N ASN A 241 25.36 -19.14 24.48
CA ASN A 241 26.36 -19.68 23.55
C ASN A 241 27.12 -18.61 22.74
N GLN A 242 26.87 -17.32 22.98
CA GLN A 242 27.57 -16.21 22.33
C GLN A 242 28.68 -15.57 23.21
N GLN A 243 29.00 -16.18 24.35
CA GLN A 243 30.17 -15.86 25.19
C GLN A 243 31.30 -16.85 24.94
#